data_AF-A0A2I2KRL3-F1
#
_entry.id   AF-A0A2I2KRL3-F1
#
_cell.length_a   1.000
_cell.length_b   1.000
_cell.length_c   1.000
_cell.angle_alpha   90.00
_cell.angle_beta   90.00
_cell.angle_gamma   90.00
#
_symmetry.space_group_name_H-M   'P 1'
#
loop_
_entity.id
_entity.type
_entity.pdbx_description
1 polymer ?
#
loop_
_entity_poly.entity_id
_entity_poly.type
_entity_poly.pdbx_seq_one_letter_code
_entity_poly.pdbx_strand_id
1 'polypeptide(L)'
;MASRSIDQAAVEVMRRVTLTDREATVLRLISQGLSNNEIADRLYLGVQTVKTHVSSVLAKLGARDRTQAVIIAFESGFAKPERL
;
A
#
# COMPACT_ATOMS: atom_id res chain seq x y z
N MET A 1 -14.05 -19.88 7.24
CA MET A 1 -15.04 -18.93 6.69
C MET A 1 -14.59 -17.48 6.81
N ALA A 2 -14.01 -17.02 7.94
CA ALA A 2 -13.54 -15.64 8.11
C ALA A 2 -12.46 -15.18 7.11
N SER A 3 -11.42 -15.98 6.83
CA SER A 3 -10.33 -15.59 5.91
C SER A 3 -10.82 -15.25 4.49
N ARG A 4 -11.75 -16.03 3.92
CA ARG A 4 -12.33 -15.75 2.59
C ARG A 4 -13.12 -14.44 2.53
N SER A 5 -13.73 -14.04 3.65
CA SER A 5 -14.49 -12.78 3.73
C SER A 5 -13.56 -11.57 3.77
N ILE A 6 -12.41 -11.70 4.43
CA ILE A 6 -11.42 -10.62 4.53
C ILE A 6 -10.74 -10.40 3.17
N ASP A 7 -10.33 -11.48 2.50
CA ASP A 7 -9.76 -11.43 1.15
C ASP A 7 -10.68 -10.70 0.16
N GLN A 8 -11.99 -10.97 0.21
CA GLN A 8 -12.96 -10.30 -0.65
C GLN A 8 -13.10 -8.80 -0.38
N ALA A 9 -13.05 -8.38 0.89
CA ALA A 9 -13.12 -6.97 1.26
C ALA A 9 -11.91 -6.20 0.71
N ALA A 10 -10.70 -6.75 0.84
CA ALA A 10 -9.48 -6.14 0.30
C ALA A 10 -9.51 -6.03 -1.24
N VAL A 11 -9.99 -7.08 -1.93
CA VAL A 11 -10.19 -7.05 -3.39
C VAL A 11 -11.17 -5.94 -3.79
N GLU A 12 -12.28 -5.79 -3.08
CA GLU A 12 -13.28 -4.76 -3.39
C GLU A 12 -12.75 -3.34 -3.13
N VAL A 13 -11.99 -3.14 -2.05
CA VAL A 13 -11.28 -1.87 -1.81
C VAL A 13 -10.38 -1.54 -3.00
N MET A 14 -9.50 -2.46 -3.40
CA MET A 14 -8.58 -2.22 -4.51
C MET A 14 -9.27 -2.01 -5.86
N ARG A 15 -10.45 -2.61 -6.09
CA ARG A 15 -11.25 -2.38 -7.31
C ARG A 15 -11.89 -1.00 -7.37
N ARG A 16 -12.26 -0.42 -6.22
CA ARG A 16 -12.90 0.90 -6.14
C ARG A 16 -11.90 2.04 -6.12
N VAL A 17 -10.66 1.77 -5.74
CA VAL A 17 -9.64 2.79 -5.55
C VAL A 17 -8.89 3.07 -6.85
N THR A 18 -8.82 4.34 -7.23
CA THR A 18 -7.95 4.82 -8.30
C THR A 18 -6.67 5.40 -7.71
N LEU A 19 -5.61 4.59 -7.71
CA LEU A 19 -4.25 5.04 -7.42
C LEU A 19 -3.62 5.63 -8.68
N THR A 20 -2.88 6.72 -8.51
CA THR A 20 -1.92 7.17 -9.53
C THR A 20 -0.75 6.19 -9.61
N ASP A 21 0.01 6.21 -10.70
CA ASP A 21 1.21 5.37 -10.84
C ASP A 21 2.20 5.55 -9.69
N ARG A 22 2.34 6.79 -9.19
CA ARG A 22 3.23 7.09 -8.07
C ARG A 22 2.71 6.51 -6.76
N GLU A 23 1.42 6.62 -6.49
CA GLU A 23 0.79 6.04 -5.29
C GLU A 23 0.84 4.51 -5.31
N ALA A 24 0.57 3.89 -6.47
CA ALA A 24 0.71 2.45 -6.64
C ALA A 24 2.15 1.99 -6.40
N THR A 25 3.14 2.75 -6.90
CA THR A 25 4.57 2.48 -6.64
C THR A 25 4.89 2.57 -5.15
N VAL A 26 4.43 3.63 -4.48
CA VAL A 26 4.63 3.81 -3.03
C VAL A 26 3.98 2.68 -2.25
N LEU A 27 2.76 2.25 -2.60
CA LEU A 27 2.09 1.11 -1.96
C LEU A 27 2.91 -0.18 -2.11
N ARG A 28 3.48 -0.46 -3.29
CA ARG A 28 4.36 -1.64 -3.49
C ARG A 28 5.58 -1.61 -2.57
N LEU A 29 6.24 -0.45 -2.45
CA LEU A 29 7.42 -0.31 -1.59
C LEU A 29 7.05 -0.38 -0.09
N ILE A 30 5.87 0.12 0.28
CA ILE A 30 5.31 -0.07 1.63
C ILE A 30 5.13 -1.56 1.93
N SER A 31 4.57 -2.32 0.98
CA SER A 31 4.38 -3.78 1.08
C SER A 31 5.69 -4.56 1.14
N GLN A 32 6.80 -3.99 0.65
CA GLN A 32 8.15 -4.54 0.81
C GLN A 32 8.78 -4.19 2.17
N GLY A 33 8.10 -3.43 3.03
CA GLY A 33 8.58 -3.06 4.36
C GLY A 33 9.42 -1.78 4.41
N LEU A 34 9.64 -1.08 3.30
CA LEU A 34 10.55 0.07 3.25
C LEU A 34 9.99 1.30 3.99
N SER A 35 10.78 1.88 4.89
CA SER A 35 10.48 3.15 5.55
C SER A 35 10.36 4.32 4.55
N ASN A 36 9.80 5.45 4.98
CA ASN A 36 9.65 6.62 4.11
C ASN A 36 11.01 7.17 3.63
N ASN A 37 12.08 6.99 4.41
CA ASN A 37 13.43 7.38 4.02
C ASN A 37 13.94 6.46 2.90
N GLU A 38 13.83 5.15 3.07
CA GLU A 38 14.24 4.19 2.03
C GLU A 38 13.42 4.34 0.74
N ILE A 39 12.13 4.63 0.85
CA ILE A 39 11.28 4.96 -0.30
C ILE A 39 11.74 6.26 -0.97
N ALA A 40 12.09 7.28 -0.19
CA ALA A 40 12.57 8.56 -0.70
C ALA A 40 13.88 8.38 -1.48
N ASP A 41 14.83 7.65 -0.91
CA ASP A 41 16.10 7.32 -1.55
C ASP A 41 15.90 6.53 -2.84
N ARG A 42 15.06 5.49 -2.81
CA ARG A 42 14.78 4.64 -3.98
C ARG A 42 14.06 5.36 -5.11
N LEU A 43 13.22 6.34 -4.78
CA LEU A 43 12.46 7.11 -5.75
C LEU A 43 13.12 8.44 -6.14
N TYR A 44 14.27 8.77 -5.54
CA TYR A 44 14.96 10.06 -5.68
C TYR A 44 14.03 11.25 -5.37
N LEU A 45 13.30 11.17 -4.26
CA LEU A 45 12.35 12.17 -3.78
C LEU A 45 12.72 12.69 -2.39
N GLY A 46 12.12 13.81 -1.99
CA GLY A 46 12.17 14.24 -0.58
C GLY A 46 11.27 13.38 0.32
N VAL A 47 11.71 13.14 1.55
CA VAL A 47 10.95 12.37 2.57
C VAL A 47 9.54 12.96 2.80
N GLN A 48 9.41 14.29 2.78
CA GLN A 48 8.11 14.95 2.93
C GLN A 48 7.17 14.65 1.76
N THR A 49 7.69 14.57 0.53
CA THR A 49 6.91 14.18 -0.66
C THR A 49 6.41 12.73 -0.53
N VAL A 50 7.27 11.83 -0.05
CA VAL A 50 6.88 10.44 0.24
C VAL A 50 5.78 10.39 1.30
N LYS A 51 5.90 11.15 2.40
CA LYS A 51 4.85 11.24 3.43
C LYS A 51 3.51 11.66 2.82
N THR A 52 3.49 12.63 1.90
CA THR A 52 2.27 13.05 1.21
C THR A 52 1.66 11.91 0.38
N HIS A 53 2.49 11.17 -0.37
CA HIS A 53 1.99 10.00 -1.12
C HIS A 53 1.49 8.89 -0.20
N VAL A 54 2.19 8.60 0.90
CA VAL A 54 1.76 7.61 1.90
C VAL A 54 0.40 8.01 2.47
N SER A 55 0.22 9.25 2.91
CA SER A 55 -1.06 9.74 3.42
C SER A 55 -2.18 9.64 2.39
N SER A 56 -1.91 9.98 1.13
CA SER A 56 -2.89 9.84 0.04
C SER A 56 -3.27 8.38 -0.21
N VAL A 57 -2.29 7.47 -0.21
CA VAL A 57 -2.53 6.02 -0.32
C VAL A 57 -3.41 5.52 0.83
N LEU A 58 -3.08 5.85 2.07
CA LEU A 58 -3.87 5.42 3.24
C LEU A 58 -5.31 5.92 3.15
N ALA A 59 -5.49 7.21 2.84
CA ALA A 59 -6.81 7.82 2.68
C ALA A 59 -7.62 7.15 1.57
N LYS A 60 -7.01 6.92 0.40
CA LYS A 60 -7.67 6.27 -0.74
C LYS A 60 -8.06 4.82 -0.43
N LEU A 61 -7.20 4.06 0.24
CA LEU A 61 -7.50 2.68 0.65
C LEU A 61 -8.49 2.59 1.81
N GLY A 62 -8.81 3.70 2.48
CA GLY A 62 -9.52 3.67 3.76
C GLY A 62 -8.73 2.95 4.86
N ALA A 63 -7.40 2.88 4.72
CA ALA A 63 -6.52 2.25 5.69
C ALA A 63 -6.21 3.23 6.82
N ARG A 64 -6.41 2.79 8.06
CA ARG A 64 -6.15 3.59 9.27
C ARG A 64 -4.67 3.77 9.53
N ASP A 65 -3.85 2.82 9.09
CA ASP A 65 -2.42 2.78 9.32
C ASP A 65 -1.70 2.02 8.20
N ARG A 66 -0.37 2.10 8.25
CA ARG A 66 0.52 1.46 7.29
C ARG A 66 0.36 -0.06 7.27
N THR A 67 0.15 -0.70 8.42
CA THR A 67 -0.01 -2.15 8.52
C THR A 67 -1.28 -2.60 7.79
N GLN A 68 -2.38 -1.87 7.97
CA GLN A 68 -3.63 -2.15 7.27
C GLN A 68 -3.49 -1.99 5.75
N ALA A 69 -2.73 -0.99 5.28
CA ALA A 69 -2.45 -0.86 3.84
C ALA A 69 -1.65 -2.05 3.28
N VAL A 70 -0.68 -2.58 4.04
CA VAL A 70 0.05 -3.80 3.67
C VAL A 70 -0.87 -5.01 3.60
N ILE A 71 -1.76 -5.18 4.59
CA ILE A 71 -2.75 -6.26 4.63
C ILE A 71 -3.66 -6.20 3.40
N ILE A 72 -4.26 -5.03 3.11
CA ILE A 72 -5.10 -4.81 1.93
C ILE A 72 -4.32 -5.16 0.64
N ALA A 73 -3.07 -4.71 0.53
CA ALA A 73 -2.25 -4.97 -0.65
C ALA A 73 -1.97 -6.47 -0.86
N PHE A 74 -1.76 -7.25 0.20
CA PHE A 74 -1.53 -8.69 0.10
C PHE A 74 -2.81 -9.49 -0.13
N GLU A 75 -3.86 -9.21 0.63
CA GLU A 75 -5.14 -9.93 0.54
C GLU A 75 -5.88 -9.66 -0.77
N SER A 76 -5.69 -8.47 -1.37
CA SER A 76 -6.18 -8.16 -2.72
C SER A 76 -5.35 -8.76 -3.85
N GLY A 77 -4.16 -9.28 -3.55
CA GLY A 77 -3.18 -9.73 -4.55
C GLY A 77 -2.45 -8.59 -5.28
N PHE A 78 -2.60 -7.33 -4.86
CA PHE A 78 -1.87 -6.19 -5.42
C PHE A 78 -0.35 -6.31 -5.25
N ALA A 79 0.07 -6.80 -4.08
CA ALA A 79 1.45 -7.15 -3.76
C ALA A 79 1.53 -8.61 -3.32
N LYS A 80 2.71 -9.20 -3.44
CA LYS A 80 3.01 -10.54 -2.94
C LYS A 80 4.11 -10.43 -1.89
N PRO A 81 4.03 -11.14 -0.77
CA PRO A 81 5.17 -11.24 0.14
C PRO A 81 6.33 -11.87 -0.64
N GLU A 82 7.48 -11.20 -0.65
CA GLU A 82 8.71 -11.79 -1.16
C GLU A 82 9.02 -13.00 -0.27
N ARG A 83 9.17 -14.19 -0.88
CA ARG A 83 9.52 -15.39 -0.12
C ARG A 83 10.88 -15.14 0.53
N LEU A 84 10.92 -15.17 1.87
CA LEU A 84 12.15 -15.29 2.64
C LEU A 84 12.84 -16.61 2.32
#